data_AF-A0A2M7A7N3-F1
#
_entry.id   AF-A0A2M7A7N3-F1
#
_cell.length_a   1.000
_cell.length_b   1.000
_cell.length_c   1.000
_cell.angle_alpha   90.00
_cell.angle_beta   90.00
_cell.angle_gamma   90.00
#
_symmetry.space_group_name_H-M   'P 1'
#
loop_
_entity.id
_entity.type
_entity.pdbx_description
1 polymer ?
#
loop_
_entity_poly.entity_id
_entity_poly.type
_entity_poly.pdbx_seq_one_letter_code
_entity_poly.pdbx_strand_id
1 'polypeptide(L)'
;MFWLSSRGERRESDATLIYEAGKGVRFDIGFIGRGNPEISLDKVSRFEREISLGRSTWYLSTIIIVDRIGANSRIQQLAEAIDGTIIQMSMGYWPQQVARELSRVLGYRHELVRMKQAEIGQYLRDKMDKVPLEELLGFDDSA
;
A
#
# COMPACT_ATOMS: atom_id res chain seq x y z
N MET A 1 -6.45 -12.40 -1.73
CA MET A 1 -5.75 -12.75 -0.47
C MET A 1 -4.94 -11.55 -0.04
N PHE A 2 -5.03 -11.14 1.23
CA PHE A 2 -4.28 -10.02 1.80
C PHE A 2 -3.61 -10.49 3.07
N TRP A 3 -2.33 -10.15 3.26
CA TRP A 3 -1.61 -10.47 4.48
C TRP A 3 -0.60 -9.37 4.84
N LEU A 4 -0.38 -9.22 6.15
CA LEU A 4 0.68 -8.38 6.69
C LEU A 4 1.99 -9.18 6.73
N SER A 5 3.10 -8.55 6.38
CA SER A 5 4.41 -9.21 6.42
C SER A 5 4.94 -9.25 7.86
N SER A 6 5.24 -10.46 8.37
CA SER A 6 5.81 -10.67 9.72
C SER A 6 7.33 -10.44 9.76
N ARG A 7 7.89 -10.25 10.97
CA ARG A 7 9.29 -9.86 11.24
C ARG A 7 10.35 -10.97 11.03
N GLY A 8 10.21 -11.83 10.01
CA GLY A 8 11.24 -12.81 9.64
C GLY A 8 12.49 -12.18 8.99
N GLU A 9 13.54 -12.98 8.75
CA GLU A 9 14.89 -12.54 8.32
C GLU A 9 14.95 -11.71 7.02
N ARG A 10 13.88 -11.66 6.22
CA ARG A 10 13.80 -10.78 5.04
C ARG A 10 12.40 -10.21 4.86
N ARG A 11 12.14 -9.08 5.50
CA ARG A 11 10.93 -8.29 5.26
C ARG A 11 11.05 -7.58 3.90
N GLU A 12 10.35 -8.07 2.88
CA GLU A 12 10.37 -7.47 1.54
C GLU A 12 9.44 -6.25 1.40
N SER A 13 8.27 -6.26 2.06
CA SER A 13 7.26 -5.17 2.08
C SER A 13 6.45 -5.20 3.39
N ASP A 14 5.63 -4.18 3.69
CA ASP A 14 4.77 -4.16 4.88
C ASP A 14 3.52 -5.05 4.74
N ALA A 15 2.92 -5.11 3.55
CA ALA A 15 1.81 -6.01 3.24
C ALA A 15 1.77 -6.39 1.75
N THR A 16 1.10 -7.49 1.42
CA THR A 16 0.89 -7.91 0.03
C THR A 16 -0.58 -8.28 -0.21
N LEU A 17 -1.11 -7.81 -1.35
CA LEU A 17 -2.41 -8.18 -1.90
C LEU A 17 -2.21 -8.99 -3.16
N ILE A 18 -2.76 -10.20 -3.18
CA ILE A 18 -2.92 -11.01 -4.38
C ILE A 18 -4.39 -10.97 -4.79
N TYR A 19 -4.68 -10.45 -5.99
CA TYR A 19 -6.04 -10.22 -6.46
C TYR A 19 -6.54 -11.34 -7.38
N GLU A 20 -5.77 -11.67 -8.40
CA GLU A 20 -5.99 -12.81 -9.31
C GLU A 20 -4.65 -13.35 -9.79
N ALA A 21 -4.64 -14.52 -10.43
CA ALA A 21 -3.40 -15.14 -10.90
C ALA A 21 -2.57 -14.17 -11.77
N GLY A 22 -1.34 -13.89 -11.36
CA GLY A 22 -0.42 -12.99 -12.05
C GLY A 22 -0.60 -11.49 -11.74
N LYS A 23 -1.56 -11.10 -10.89
CA LYS A 23 -1.78 -9.70 -10.47
C LYS A 23 -1.80 -9.52 -8.96
N GLY A 24 -0.92 -8.64 -8.48
CA GLY A 24 -0.87 -8.28 -7.07
C GLY A 24 -0.33 -6.88 -6.83
N VAL A 25 -0.42 -6.46 -5.57
CA VAL A 25 0.09 -5.18 -5.10
C VAL A 25 0.87 -5.37 -3.80
N ARG A 26 2.04 -4.74 -3.72
CA ARG A 26 2.80 -4.59 -2.48
C ARG A 26 2.51 -3.25 -1.85
N PHE A 27 2.45 -3.24 -0.52
CA PHE A 27 2.29 -2.03 0.27
C PHE A 27 3.51 -1.84 1.16
N ASP A 28 4.04 -0.63 1.15
CA ASP A 28 4.99 -0.15 2.15
C ASP A 28 4.42 1.09 2.82
N ILE A 29 4.61 1.22 4.13
CA ILE A 29 4.25 2.39 4.92
C ILE A 29 5.50 2.93 5.59
N GLY A 30 5.72 4.23 5.47
CA GLY A 30 6.92 4.87 6.01
C GLY A 30 6.68 6.31 6.43
N PHE A 31 7.33 6.75 7.51
CA PHE A 31 7.36 8.15 7.89
C PHE A 31 8.52 8.85 7.19
N ILE A 32 8.25 10.00 6.56
CA ILE A 32 9.29 10.85 5.98
C ILE A 32 9.48 12.06 6.92
N GLY A 33 10.56 12.05 7.70
CA GLY A 33 10.91 13.15 8.61
C GLY A 33 11.62 14.33 7.91
N ARG A 34 11.62 15.52 8.54
CA ARG A 34 12.44 16.66 8.09
C ARG A 34 13.93 16.29 8.28
N GLY A 35 14.64 16.08 7.19
CA GLY A 35 16.07 15.75 7.19
C GLY A 35 16.41 14.28 6.93
N ASN A 36 15.40 13.41 6.79
CA ASN A 36 15.61 12.02 6.43
C ASN A 36 14.70 11.66 5.23
N PRO A 37 15.19 11.78 3.99
CA PRO A 37 14.50 11.36 2.76
C PRO A 37 14.21 9.85 2.68
N GLU A 38 14.04 9.16 3.81
CA GLU A 38 14.08 7.70 4.00
C GLU A 38 12.81 6.96 3.54
N ILE A 39 12.22 7.35 2.41
CA ILE A 39 12.13 6.29 1.40
C ILE A 39 13.53 6.26 0.80
N SER A 40 14.43 5.53 1.49
CA SER A 40 15.74 5.21 0.94
C SER A 40 15.52 4.72 -0.49
N LEU A 41 16.47 5.03 -1.38
CA LEU A 41 16.53 4.36 -2.68
C LEU A 41 16.34 2.84 -2.53
N ASP A 42 16.64 2.24 -1.37
CA ASP A 42 16.30 0.86 -1.00
C ASP A 42 14.81 0.48 -1.14
N LYS A 43 13.87 1.31 -0.65
CA LYS A 43 12.42 1.06 -0.81
C LYS A 43 11.99 1.28 -2.27
N VAL A 44 12.65 2.21 -2.97
CA VAL A 44 12.47 2.48 -4.42
C VAL A 44 13.08 1.37 -5.29
N SER A 45 14.20 0.78 -4.92
CA SER A 45 14.82 -0.30 -5.68
C SER A 45 14.07 -1.61 -5.53
N ARG A 46 13.24 -1.77 -4.48
CA ARG A 46 12.34 -2.93 -4.29
C ARG A 46 11.10 -2.92 -5.19
N PHE A 47 10.91 -1.89 -6.01
CA PHE A 47 9.85 -1.85 -7.04
C PHE A 47 10.20 -2.68 -8.28
N GLU A 48 11.10 -3.66 -8.18
CA GLU A 48 11.28 -4.65 -9.24
C GLU A 48 9.91 -5.28 -9.55
N ARG A 49 9.47 -5.09 -10.80
CA ARG A 49 8.09 -5.36 -11.26
C ARG A 49 7.75 -6.84 -11.34
N GLU A 50 8.75 -7.71 -11.21
CA GLU A 50 8.64 -9.12 -11.52
C GLU A 50 9.19 -9.95 -10.37
N ILE A 51 8.29 -10.69 -9.71
CA ILE A 51 8.70 -11.78 -8.83
C ILE A 51 8.31 -13.11 -9.45
N SER A 52 9.20 -14.09 -9.31
CA SER A 52 8.89 -15.49 -9.60
C SER A 52 8.32 -16.13 -8.33
N LEU A 53 7.00 -16.37 -8.31
CA LEU A 53 6.37 -17.16 -7.25
C LEU A 53 6.12 -18.57 -7.79
N GLY A 54 7.00 -19.51 -7.43
CA GLY A 54 6.96 -20.89 -7.96
C GLY A 54 7.31 -20.94 -9.46
N ARG A 55 6.37 -21.38 -10.31
CA ARG A 55 6.53 -21.46 -11.78
C ARG A 55 5.81 -20.34 -12.54
N SER A 56 5.25 -19.36 -11.83
CA SER A 56 4.44 -18.30 -12.44
C SER A 56 5.09 -16.94 -12.24
N THR A 57 5.14 -16.16 -13.31
CA THR A 57 5.52 -14.74 -13.29
C THR A 57 4.36 -13.92 -12.76
N TRP A 58 4.63 -13.08 -11.75
CA TRP A 58 3.65 -12.16 -11.20
C TRP A 58 4.04 -10.72 -11.50
N TYR A 59 3.09 -9.94 -12.02
CA TYR A 59 3.22 -8.49 -12.12
C TYR A 59 2.72 -7.87 -10.81
N LEU A 60 3.65 -7.23 -10.09
CA LEU A 60 3.35 -6.54 -8.85
C LEU A 60 3.51 -5.03 -9.04
N SER A 61 2.42 -4.30 -8.81
CA SER A 61 2.51 -2.84 -8.59
C SER A 61 2.83 -2.58 -7.12
N THR A 62 3.48 -1.47 -6.83
CA THR A 62 3.84 -1.12 -5.44
C THR A 62 3.22 0.22 -5.08
N ILE A 63 2.54 0.24 -3.93
CA ILE A 63 1.94 1.44 -3.34
C ILE A 63 2.72 1.76 -2.06
N ILE A 64 3.33 2.94 -2.00
CA ILE A 64 3.99 3.42 -0.77
C ILE A 64 3.16 4.52 -0.13
N ILE A 65 2.80 4.34 1.12
CA ILE A 65 2.02 5.29 1.91
C ILE A 65 2.96 6.05 2.84
N VAL A 66 2.95 7.38 2.78
CA VAL A 66 3.88 8.23 3.54
C VAL A 66 3.20 9.36 4.29
N ASP A 67 3.74 9.74 5.44
CA ASP A 67 3.18 10.86 6.22
C ASP A 67 3.30 12.23 5.50
N ARG A 68 4.50 12.59 5.02
CA ARG A 68 4.75 13.90 4.39
C ARG A 68 5.76 13.84 3.25
N ILE A 69 5.46 14.45 2.10
CA ILE A 69 6.45 14.64 1.04
C ILE A 69 7.03 16.05 1.16
N GLY A 70 8.36 16.17 1.23
CA GLY A 70 9.05 17.46 1.24
C GLY A 70 8.93 18.18 -0.11
N ALA A 71 8.86 19.52 -0.10
CA ALA A 71 8.65 20.33 -1.31
C ALA A 71 9.70 20.12 -2.43
N ASN A 72 10.91 19.65 -2.08
CA ASN A 72 12.00 19.38 -3.04
C ASN A 72 12.30 17.88 -3.20
N SER A 73 11.36 17.01 -2.80
CA SER A 73 11.56 15.56 -2.84
C SER A 73 11.46 15.03 -4.28
N ARG A 74 12.45 14.25 -4.71
CA ARG A 74 12.44 13.54 -6.02
C ARG A 74 11.67 12.21 -5.98
N ILE A 75 11.06 11.89 -4.86
CA ILE A 75 10.50 10.58 -4.55
C ILE A 75 9.34 10.20 -5.48
N GLN A 76 8.53 11.19 -5.88
CA GLN A 76 7.43 10.98 -6.83
C GLN A 76 7.96 10.60 -8.22
N GLN A 77 9.00 11.30 -8.69
CA GLN A 77 9.66 11.02 -9.97
C GLN A 77 10.29 9.63 -9.97
N LEU A 78 10.92 9.25 -8.85
CA LEU A 78 11.51 7.93 -8.69
C LEU A 78 10.45 6.83 -8.72
N ALA A 79 9.32 7.02 -8.05
CA ALA A 79 8.21 6.07 -8.08
C ALA A 79 7.56 5.96 -9.46
N GLU A 80 7.37 7.07 -10.17
CA GLU A 80 6.86 7.04 -11.55
C GLU A 80 7.80 6.27 -12.50
N ALA A 81 9.11 6.42 -12.35
CA ALA A 81 10.11 5.75 -13.18
C ALA A 81 10.09 4.21 -13.10
N ILE A 82 9.48 3.66 -12.04
CA ILE A 82 9.37 2.23 -11.75
C ILE A 82 7.92 1.75 -11.69
N ASP A 83 6.96 2.58 -12.15
CA ASP A 83 5.50 2.35 -12.10
C ASP A 83 4.99 2.02 -10.68
N GLY A 84 5.60 2.70 -9.73
CA GLY A 84 5.23 2.77 -8.33
C GLY A 84 4.36 3.97 -8.03
N THR A 85 3.51 3.86 -7.03
CA THR A 85 2.63 4.96 -6.62
C THR A 85 2.90 5.37 -5.18
N ILE A 86 3.24 6.63 -4.96
CA ILE A 86 3.39 7.21 -3.62
C ILE A 86 2.12 7.96 -3.25
N ILE A 87 1.54 7.61 -2.11
CA ILE A 87 0.35 8.23 -1.56
C ILE A 87 0.72 8.90 -0.24
N GLN A 88 0.58 10.22 -0.19
CA GLN A 88 0.77 10.95 1.06
C GLN A 88 -0.51 10.85 1.93
N MET A 89 -0.33 10.59 3.22
CA MET A 89 -1.37 10.58 4.25
C MET A 89 -1.85 12.01 4.50
N SER A 90 -2.76 12.50 3.65
CA SER A 90 -3.39 13.81 3.81
C SER A 90 -4.79 13.69 4.42
N MET A 91 -4.95 14.19 5.66
CA MET A 91 -6.23 14.50 6.34
C MET A 91 -7.40 13.54 6.04
N GLY A 92 -7.14 12.22 6.09
CA GLY A 92 -8.16 11.17 5.94
C GLY A 92 -8.57 10.78 4.51
N TYR A 93 -8.09 11.44 3.46
CA TYR A 93 -8.50 11.14 2.06
C TYR A 93 -7.60 10.11 1.36
N TRP A 94 -6.43 9.84 1.92
CA TRP A 94 -5.47 8.89 1.37
C TRP A 94 -6.04 7.47 1.15
N PRO A 95 -7.00 6.94 1.93
CA PRO A 95 -7.59 5.62 1.64
C PRO A 95 -8.38 5.60 0.33
N GLN A 96 -8.99 6.73 -0.07
CA GLN A 96 -9.62 6.85 -1.38
C GLN A 96 -8.56 6.85 -2.50
N GLN A 97 -7.39 7.45 -2.28
CA GLN A 97 -6.29 7.40 -3.25
C GLN A 97 -5.81 5.95 -3.43
N VAL A 98 -5.70 5.17 -2.34
CA VAL A 98 -5.38 3.73 -2.41
C VAL A 98 -6.45 2.99 -3.20
N ALA A 99 -7.74 3.21 -2.93
CA ALA A 99 -8.82 2.54 -3.65
C ALA A 99 -8.82 2.86 -5.16
N ARG A 100 -8.54 4.13 -5.52
CA ARG A 100 -8.42 4.55 -6.92
C ARG A 100 -7.22 3.89 -7.60
N GLU A 101 -6.10 3.79 -6.89
CA GLU A 101 -4.91 3.16 -7.42
C GLU A 101 -5.09 1.66 -7.64
N LEU A 102 -5.69 0.96 -6.67
CA LEU A 102 -6.09 -0.44 -6.83
C LEU A 102 -7.08 -0.61 -8.00
N SER A 103 -8.01 0.32 -8.19
CA SER A 103 -8.91 0.31 -9.34
C SER A 103 -8.16 0.49 -10.66
N ARG A 104 -7.11 1.32 -10.69
CA ARG A 104 -6.29 1.57 -11.88
C ARG A 104 -5.44 0.36 -12.25
N VAL A 105 -4.72 -0.22 -11.28
CA VAL A 105 -3.72 -1.29 -11.53
C VAL A 105 -4.34 -2.68 -11.58
N LEU A 106 -5.41 -2.94 -10.81
CA LEU A 106 -6.03 -4.27 -10.70
C LEU A 106 -7.45 -4.32 -11.26
N GLY A 107 -8.08 -3.19 -11.57
CA GLY A 107 -9.51 -3.15 -11.86
C GLY A 107 -10.39 -3.36 -10.62
N TYR A 108 -9.83 -3.18 -9.41
CA TYR A 108 -10.54 -3.32 -8.15
C TYR A 108 -11.72 -2.34 -8.05
N ARG A 109 -12.92 -2.85 -7.80
CA ARG A 109 -14.13 -2.03 -7.67
C ARG A 109 -14.43 -1.76 -6.21
N HIS A 110 -14.49 -0.48 -5.83
CA HIS A 110 -14.78 -0.10 -4.45
C HIS A 110 -15.53 1.23 -4.37
N GLU A 111 -16.39 1.37 -3.36
CA GLU A 111 -17.22 2.56 -3.15
C GLU A 111 -16.40 3.83 -2.93
N LEU A 112 -15.26 3.73 -2.23
CA LEU A 112 -14.33 4.85 -2.03
C LEU A 112 -13.85 5.49 -3.33
N VAL A 113 -13.83 4.77 -4.47
CA VAL A 113 -13.33 5.32 -5.75
C VAL A 113 -14.12 6.57 -6.16
N ARG A 114 -15.45 6.54 -5.94
CA ARG A 114 -16.40 7.58 -6.37
C ARG A 114 -17.04 8.36 -5.22
N MET A 115 -16.78 7.98 -3.97
CA MET A 115 -17.31 8.63 -2.78
C MET A 115 -16.87 10.10 -2.67
N LYS A 116 -17.75 10.99 -2.22
CA LYS A 116 -17.39 12.39 -1.99
C LYS A 116 -16.49 12.48 -0.77
N GLN A 117 -15.50 13.37 -0.81
CA GLN A 117 -14.52 13.52 0.27
C GLN A 117 -15.15 13.76 1.66
N ALA A 118 -16.24 14.54 1.71
CA ALA A 118 -16.96 14.81 2.96
C ALA A 118 -17.55 13.55 3.64
N GLU A 119 -17.83 12.48 2.87
CA GLU A 119 -18.45 11.25 3.36
C GLU A 119 -17.40 10.23 3.83
N ILE A 120 -16.16 10.34 3.33
CA ILE A 120 -15.08 9.36 3.56
C ILE A 120 -14.78 9.21 5.06
N GLY A 121 -14.76 10.30 5.82
CA GLY A 121 -14.42 10.25 7.24
C GLY A 121 -15.39 9.38 8.04
N GLN A 122 -16.70 9.51 7.79
CA GLN A 122 -17.70 8.68 8.46
C GLN A 122 -17.64 7.24 7.96
N TYR A 123 -17.55 7.07 6.64
CA TYR A 123 -17.44 5.76 6.01
C TYR A 123 -16.29 4.92 6.60
N LEU A 124 -15.10 5.53 6.75
CA LEU A 124 -13.95 4.83 7.30
C LEU A 124 -14.18 4.41 8.74
N ARG A 125 -14.77 5.26 9.58
CA ARG A 125 -15.12 4.90 10.96
C ARG A 125 -16.05 3.68 11.00
N ASP A 126 -17.15 3.73 10.25
CA ASP A 126 -18.16 2.66 10.22
C ASP A 126 -17.60 1.32 9.71
N LYS A 127 -16.59 1.36 8.84
CA LYS A 127 -15.93 0.15 8.32
C LYS A 127 -14.83 -0.34 9.23
N MET A 128 -14.06 0.56 9.86
CA MET A 128 -12.98 0.20 10.78
C MET A 128 -13.51 -0.61 11.97
N ASP A 129 -14.70 -0.28 12.47
CA ASP A 129 -15.35 -1.03 13.55
C ASP A 129 -15.67 -2.49 13.17
N LYS A 130 -15.67 -2.81 11.87
CA LYS A 130 -15.97 -4.14 11.33
C LYS A 130 -14.71 -4.87 10.87
N VAL A 131 -13.54 -4.25 10.96
CA VAL A 131 -12.28 -4.89 10.58
C VAL A 131 -11.87 -5.83 11.71
N PRO A 132 -11.66 -7.13 11.43
CA PRO A 132 -11.15 -8.08 12.43
C PRO A 132 -9.66 -7.82 12.65
N LEU A 133 -9.33 -6.75 13.37
CA LEU A 133 -7.94 -6.33 13.63
C LEU A 133 -7.16 -7.42 14.37
N GLU A 134 -7.81 -8.14 15.27
CA GLU A 134 -7.22 -9.23 16.05
C GLU A 134 -6.76 -10.38 15.14
N GLU A 135 -7.60 -10.81 14.19
CA GLU A 135 -7.25 -11.82 13.19
C GLU A 135 -6.08 -11.35 12.30
N LEU A 136 -6.10 -10.09 11.86
CA LEU A 136 -5.06 -9.52 10.99
C LEU A 136 -3.70 -9.37 11.68
N LEU A 137 -3.71 -9.08 12.99
CA LEU A 137 -2.50 -8.90 13.79
C LEU A 137 -2.01 -10.21 14.44
N GLY A 138 -2.77 -11.30 14.30
CA GLY A 138 -2.44 -12.60 14.87
C GLY A 138 -2.60 -12.63 16.40
N PHE A 139 -3.52 -11.83 16.95
CA PHE A 139 -3.88 -11.88 18.37
C PHE A 139 -4.93 -12.93 18.69
N ASP A 140 -5.45 -13.63 17.68
CA ASP A 140 -6.37 -14.75 17.88
C ASP A 140 -5.58 -16.02 18.27
N ASP A 141 -5.10 -16.04 19.51
CA ASP A 141 -4.73 -17.27 20.24
C ASP A 141 -5.99 -17.89 20.86
N SER A 142 -6.97 -18.23 20.01
CA SER A 142 -8.09 -19.08 20.40
C SER A 142 -7.77 -20.52 20.00
N ALA A 143 -7.25 -21.27 20.96
CA ALA A 143 -7.19 -22.74 20.97
C ALA A 143 -8.59 -23.37 20.99
#